data_AF-A0A6B2FY65-F1
#
_entry.id   AF-A0A6B2FY65-F1
#
_cell.length_a   1.000
_cell.length_b   1.000
_cell.length_c   1.000
_cell.angle_alpha   90.00
_cell.angle_beta   90.00
_cell.angle_gamma   90.00
#
_symmetry.space_group_name_H-M   'P 1'
#
loop_
_entity.id
_entity.type
_entity.pdbx_description
1 polymer ?
#
loop_
_entity_poly.entity_id
_entity_poly.type
_entity_poly.pdbx_seq_one_letter_code
_entity_poly.pdbx_strand_id
1 'polypeptide(L)'
;MSTQMRRIGISVDWNRNFFTMDQTRSASVTEAFVRLHKSGLIYRSKRLVNWSCALKSAISDIEVDKIEIKGRQYLSVPGYTDKVEFGVLSEFSYQIEGSNEYITVATTRLETMLGDVAIAVHPQDIRYDKYIGKFAIHPFCDRKLSIIADESVELNFGTGAVKITPSHDANDYDVGIRHGLKFINIFDDEGNITNELDLYEEYRYLLGSKRFHARKLIYEALQQKNLFVRKYEHSYVIPICSRTKDIIEPIIKLQWYVNCNEMSKRAIEAIESDHIKIYPSFHEKTLFHWLKNIQDWCISRQLWWGHRIPAYYVTSSRLASNTEDDNFWVCGTSLDQCFSIAENRFNIPRSEITLTQDEDVL
;
A
#
# COMPACT_ATOMS: atom_id res chain seq x y z
N MET A 1 -25.69 -6.24 23.01
CA MET A 1 -24.50 -6.83 23.65
C MET A 1 -24.61 -6.87 25.19
N SER A 2 -24.73 -5.74 25.92
CA SER A 2 -24.79 -5.79 27.41
C SER A 2 -25.94 -6.66 27.96
N THR A 3 -27.14 -6.56 27.40
CA THR A 3 -28.29 -7.40 27.84
C THR A 3 -28.05 -8.89 27.63
N GLN A 4 -27.39 -9.27 26.53
CA GLN A 4 -27.03 -10.67 26.26
C GLN A 4 -26.01 -11.18 27.27
N MET A 5 -24.95 -10.39 27.54
CA MET A 5 -23.92 -10.73 28.52
C MET A 5 -24.47 -10.87 29.94
N ARG A 6 -25.40 -9.98 30.35
CA ARG A 6 -26.11 -10.10 31.62
C ARG A 6 -26.98 -11.35 31.69
N ARG A 7 -27.69 -11.68 30.59
CA ARG A 7 -28.55 -12.87 30.51
C ARG A 7 -27.77 -14.18 30.65
N ILE A 8 -26.53 -14.23 30.17
CA ILE A 8 -25.64 -15.40 30.34
C ILE A 8 -24.86 -15.39 31.66
N GLY A 9 -25.11 -14.42 32.55
CA GLY A 9 -24.55 -14.39 33.90
C GLY A 9 -23.12 -13.86 34.03
N ILE A 10 -22.62 -13.06 33.07
CA ILE A 10 -21.28 -12.46 33.17
C ILE A 10 -21.22 -11.45 34.32
N SER A 11 -20.32 -11.68 35.28
CA SER A 11 -20.14 -10.92 36.52
C SER A 11 -19.05 -9.84 36.44
N VAL A 12 -19.12 -8.97 35.43
CA VAL A 12 -18.21 -7.81 35.29
C VAL A 12 -18.72 -6.57 36.03
N ASP A 13 -17.83 -5.61 36.32
CA ASP A 13 -18.22 -4.31 36.89
C ASP A 13 -18.88 -3.42 35.82
N TRP A 14 -20.20 -3.46 35.78
CA TRP A 14 -21.02 -2.69 34.84
C TRP A 14 -20.94 -1.18 35.05
N ASN A 15 -20.54 -0.71 36.24
CA ASN A 15 -20.42 0.72 36.53
C ASN A 15 -19.17 1.33 35.91
N ARG A 16 -18.17 0.49 35.58
CA ARG A 16 -16.93 0.90 34.90
C ARG A 16 -16.94 0.59 33.41
N ASN A 17 -18.13 0.38 32.82
CA ASN A 17 -18.24 0.25 31.38
C ASN A 17 -17.72 1.51 30.70
N PHE A 18 -17.01 1.34 29.59
CA PHE A 18 -16.52 2.43 28.78
C PHE A 18 -16.67 2.14 27.31
N PHE A 19 -16.71 3.22 26.54
CA PHE A 19 -16.74 3.16 25.10
C PHE A 19 -15.44 3.75 24.56
N THR A 20 -14.87 3.13 23.54
CA THR A 20 -13.55 3.50 23.04
C THR A 20 -13.46 4.96 22.59
N MET A 21 -14.58 5.54 22.13
CA MET A 21 -14.67 6.95 21.73
C MET A 21 -15.37 7.84 22.78
N ASP A 22 -15.47 7.41 24.03
CA ASP A 22 -15.87 8.34 25.10
C ASP A 22 -14.82 9.44 25.30
N GLN A 23 -15.18 10.52 26.00
CA GLN A 23 -14.32 11.69 26.17
C GLN A 23 -12.97 11.35 26.82
N THR A 24 -12.96 10.44 27.80
CA THR A 24 -11.75 10.08 28.55
C THR A 24 -10.81 9.24 27.69
N ARG A 25 -11.34 8.25 26.95
CA ARG A 25 -10.54 7.37 26.10
C ARG A 25 -10.07 8.10 24.85
N SER A 26 -10.90 8.98 24.27
CA SER A 26 -10.49 9.85 23.16
C SER A 26 -9.31 10.75 23.55
N ALA A 27 -9.39 11.42 24.71
CA ALA A 27 -8.28 12.23 25.23
C ALA A 27 -7.01 11.40 25.48
N SER A 28 -7.17 10.16 25.99
CA SER A 28 -6.04 9.25 26.21
C SER A 28 -5.36 8.83 24.92
N VAL A 29 -6.13 8.60 23.84
CA VAL A 29 -5.58 8.27 22.51
C VAL A 29 -4.86 9.48 21.90
N THR A 30 -5.44 10.68 22.01
CA THR A 30 -4.78 11.93 21.58
C THR A 30 -3.45 12.13 22.29
N GLU A 31 -3.42 11.98 23.62
CA GLU A 31 -2.19 12.09 24.41
C GLU A 31 -1.15 11.03 24.02
N ALA A 32 -1.57 9.78 23.83
CA ALA A 32 -0.68 8.71 23.39
C ALA A 32 -0.05 9.04 22.03
N PHE A 33 -0.84 9.52 21.07
CA PHE A 33 -0.34 9.92 19.76
C PHE A 33 0.70 11.05 19.87
N VAL A 34 0.37 12.12 20.58
CA VAL A 34 1.26 13.28 20.75
C VAL A 34 2.58 12.89 21.42
N ARG A 35 2.53 12.04 22.46
CA ARG A 35 3.74 11.55 23.14
C ARG A 35 4.62 10.69 22.24
N LEU A 36 4.02 9.75 21.51
CA LEU A 36 4.75 8.85 20.61
C LEU A 36 5.37 9.62 19.45
N HIS A 37 4.65 10.57 18.86
CA HIS A 37 5.18 11.47 17.83
C HIS A 37 6.35 12.31 18.36
N LYS A 38 6.19 12.93 19.54
CA LYS A 38 7.28 13.70 20.16
C LYS A 38 8.53 12.86 20.45
N SER A 39 8.37 11.56 20.71
CA SER A 39 9.50 10.64 20.90
C SER A 39 10.09 10.08 19.60
N GLY A 40 9.57 10.47 18.43
CA GLY A 40 10.01 9.95 17.13
C GLY A 40 9.54 8.52 16.82
N LEU A 41 8.61 7.97 17.61
CA LEU A 41 8.04 6.64 17.40
C LEU A 41 6.86 6.66 16.42
N ILE A 42 6.13 7.77 16.34
CA ILE A 42 5.16 8.01 15.26
C ILE A 42 5.78 8.96 14.26
N TYR A 43 5.67 8.62 12.98
CA TYR A 43 6.18 9.41 11.87
C TYR A 43 5.28 9.25 10.64
N ARG A 44 5.34 10.22 9.73
CA ARG A 44 4.66 10.16 8.43
C ARG A 44 5.62 9.63 7.36
N SER A 45 5.16 8.71 6.51
CA SER A 45 5.97 8.17 5.42
C SER A 45 5.12 7.80 4.23
N LYS A 46 5.69 7.95 3.03
CA LYS A 46 5.09 7.48 1.78
C LYS A 46 5.56 6.05 1.53
N ARG A 47 4.66 5.07 1.65
CA ARG A 47 4.98 3.65 1.48
C ARG A 47 3.87 2.94 0.71
N LEU A 48 4.17 1.72 0.27
CA LEU A 48 3.16 0.82 -0.25
C LEU A 48 2.23 0.39 0.90
N VAL A 49 0.92 0.52 0.68
CA VAL A 49 -0.09 0.11 1.64
C VAL A 49 -1.09 -0.84 1.02
N ASN A 50 -1.64 -1.73 1.85
CA ASN A 50 -2.80 -2.52 1.47
C ASN A 50 -4.02 -1.60 1.44
N TRP A 51 -4.50 -1.27 0.24
CA TRP A 51 -5.67 -0.44 0.05
C TRP A 51 -6.90 -1.29 -0.26
N SER A 52 -8.00 -1.01 0.41
CA SER A 52 -9.31 -1.52 0.02
C SER A 52 -10.04 -0.44 -0.76
N CYS A 53 -10.17 -0.63 -2.08
CA CYS A 53 -10.93 0.28 -2.95
C CYS A 53 -12.41 0.38 -2.52
N ALA A 54 -13.00 -0.73 -2.06
CA ALA A 54 -14.37 -0.74 -1.53
C ALA A 54 -14.55 0.10 -0.25
N LEU A 55 -13.55 0.14 0.64
CA LEU A 55 -13.59 0.98 1.85
C LEU A 55 -13.00 2.38 1.62
N LYS A 56 -12.27 2.58 0.51
CA LYS A 56 -11.43 3.74 0.24
C LYS A 56 -10.47 4.03 1.41
N SER A 57 -9.80 2.99 1.90
CA SER A 57 -9.02 3.07 3.13
C SER A 57 -7.82 2.12 3.12
N ALA A 58 -6.72 2.55 3.73
CA ALA A 58 -5.61 1.67 4.07
C ALA A 58 -6.04 0.66 5.14
N ILE A 59 -5.57 -0.58 5.04
CA ILE A 59 -5.80 -1.62 6.05
C ILE A 59 -4.47 -2.26 6.44
N SER A 60 -4.42 -2.82 7.65
CA SER A 60 -3.22 -3.50 8.14
C SER A 60 -3.11 -4.92 7.60
N ASP A 61 -1.91 -5.51 7.65
CA ASP A 61 -1.67 -6.89 7.18
C ASP A 61 -2.55 -7.93 7.90
N ILE A 62 -2.89 -7.70 9.17
CA ILE A 62 -3.79 -8.59 9.93
C ILE A 62 -5.26 -8.50 9.48
N GLU A 63 -5.62 -7.46 8.73
CA GLU A 63 -6.96 -7.27 8.15
C GLU A 63 -7.07 -7.86 6.73
N VAL A 64 -5.99 -8.48 6.23
CA VAL A 64 -5.91 -9.10 4.91
C VAL A 64 -6.03 -10.63 5.03
N ASP A 65 -7.10 -11.19 4.48
CA ASP A 65 -7.23 -12.64 4.28
C ASP A 65 -6.51 -13.05 2.99
N LYS A 66 -6.07 -14.30 2.91
CA LYS A 66 -5.43 -14.87 1.71
C LYS A 66 -6.31 -15.98 1.13
N ILE A 67 -6.62 -15.89 -0.16
CA ILE A 67 -7.33 -16.95 -0.89
C ILE A 67 -6.41 -17.60 -1.92
N GLU A 68 -6.37 -18.93 -1.93
CA GLU A 68 -5.61 -19.68 -2.93
C GLU A 68 -6.47 -19.88 -4.18
N ILE A 69 -5.96 -19.48 -5.34
CA ILE A 69 -6.58 -19.68 -6.65
C ILE A 69 -5.85 -20.81 -7.35
N LYS A 70 -6.57 -21.90 -7.62
CA LYS A 70 -6.06 -23.11 -8.28
C LYS A 70 -6.53 -23.10 -9.74
N GLY A 71 -5.70 -22.54 -10.62
CA GLY A 71 -6.03 -22.35 -12.04
C GLY A 71 -7.10 -21.29 -12.29
N ARG A 72 -7.62 -21.23 -13.53
CA ARG A 72 -8.50 -20.15 -13.98
C ARG A 72 -9.85 -20.17 -13.27
N GLN A 73 -10.20 -19.05 -12.63
CA GLN A 73 -11.44 -18.91 -11.85
C GLN A 73 -12.08 -17.53 -12.06
N TYR A 74 -13.40 -17.46 -11.88
CA TYR A 74 -14.18 -16.24 -11.96
C TYR A 74 -14.78 -15.91 -10.60
N LEU A 75 -14.33 -14.79 -10.00
CA LEU A 75 -14.76 -14.37 -8.67
C LEU A 75 -15.65 -13.13 -8.73
N SER A 76 -16.60 -13.06 -7.80
CA SER A 76 -17.35 -11.83 -7.57
C SER A 76 -16.48 -10.85 -6.79
N VAL A 77 -16.37 -9.61 -7.28
CA VAL A 77 -15.62 -8.54 -6.65
C VAL A 77 -16.59 -7.39 -6.33
N PRO A 78 -16.57 -6.83 -5.10
CA PRO A 78 -17.35 -5.64 -4.76
C PRO A 78 -17.16 -4.52 -5.78
N GLY A 79 -18.27 -3.91 -6.20
CA GLY A 79 -18.26 -2.85 -7.21
C GLY A 79 -18.24 -3.32 -8.67
N TYR A 80 -18.28 -4.63 -8.93
CA TYR A 80 -18.37 -5.20 -10.28
C TYR A 80 -19.66 -6.01 -10.45
N THR A 81 -20.34 -5.82 -11.58
CA THR A 81 -21.55 -6.60 -11.95
C THR A 81 -21.17 -7.98 -12.45
N ASP A 82 -20.14 -8.05 -13.29
CA ASP A 82 -19.62 -9.29 -13.84
C ASP A 82 -18.56 -9.89 -12.94
N LYS A 83 -18.45 -11.22 -12.99
CA LYS A 83 -17.33 -11.90 -12.33
C LYS A 83 -16.01 -11.57 -13.03
N VAL A 84 -14.96 -11.41 -12.24
CA VAL A 84 -13.62 -11.07 -12.68
C VAL A 84 -12.77 -12.33 -12.83
N GLU A 85 -12.01 -12.41 -13.91
CA GLU A 85 -11.09 -13.51 -14.20
C GLU A 85 -9.81 -13.40 -13.37
N PHE A 86 -9.48 -14.48 -12.67
CA PHE A 86 -8.23 -14.69 -11.94
C PHE A 86 -7.66 -16.07 -12.26
N GLY A 87 -6.45 -16.36 -11.75
CA GLY A 87 -5.78 -17.65 -12.00
C GLY A 87 -5.21 -17.79 -13.41
N VAL A 88 -4.82 -16.69 -14.03
CA VAL A 88 -4.29 -16.63 -15.39
C VAL A 88 -2.99 -15.83 -15.38
N LEU A 89 -1.97 -16.35 -16.06
CA LEU A 89 -0.72 -15.65 -16.34
C LEU A 89 -0.71 -15.26 -17.83
N SER A 90 -0.52 -13.97 -18.09
CA SER A 90 -0.50 -13.38 -19.44
C SER A 90 0.93 -13.03 -19.83
N GLU A 91 1.34 -13.46 -21.01
CA GLU A 91 2.61 -13.09 -21.63
C GLU A 91 2.39 -12.06 -22.74
N PHE A 92 3.14 -10.97 -22.69
CA PHE A 92 3.11 -9.92 -23.70
C PHE A 92 4.50 -9.29 -23.84
N SER A 93 4.72 -8.60 -24.96
CA SER A 93 6.03 -8.13 -25.37
C SER A 93 6.16 -6.61 -25.36
N TYR A 94 7.32 -6.12 -24.93
CA TYR A 94 7.76 -4.74 -25.14
C TYR A 94 8.79 -4.67 -26.26
N GLN A 95 8.72 -3.65 -27.10
CA GLN A 95 9.72 -3.42 -28.14
C GLN A 95 10.99 -2.83 -27.53
N ILE A 96 12.16 -3.34 -27.92
CA ILE A 96 13.45 -2.80 -27.50
C ILE A 96 13.75 -1.53 -28.31
N GLU A 97 14.10 -0.45 -27.62
CA GLU A 97 14.38 0.85 -28.22
C GLU A 97 15.44 0.75 -29.31
N GLY A 98 15.16 1.36 -30.47
CA GLY A 98 16.09 1.40 -31.60
C GLY A 98 16.26 0.06 -32.33
N SER A 99 15.39 -0.92 -32.10
CA SER A 99 15.47 -2.23 -32.74
C SER A 99 14.09 -2.82 -33.09
N ASN A 100 14.11 -3.92 -33.86
CA ASN A 100 12.93 -4.75 -34.12
C ASN A 100 12.85 -5.95 -33.16
N GLU A 101 13.66 -5.97 -32.10
CA GLU A 101 13.64 -7.01 -31.08
C GLU A 101 12.59 -6.70 -30.01
N TYR A 102 12.13 -7.75 -29.35
CA TYR A 102 11.13 -7.66 -28.29
C TYR A 102 11.59 -8.44 -27.06
N ILE A 103 11.15 -7.97 -25.89
CA ILE A 103 11.29 -8.67 -24.62
C ILE A 103 9.91 -9.02 -24.09
N THR A 104 9.66 -10.32 -23.91
CA THR A 104 8.38 -10.83 -23.41
C THR A 104 8.43 -10.97 -21.89
N VAL A 105 7.43 -10.43 -21.21
CA VAL A 105 7.23 -10.53 -19.75
C VAL A 105 5.97 -11.33 -19.46
N ALA A 106 5.88 -11.86 -18.24
CA ALA A 106 4.69 -12.55 -17.75
C ALA A 106 4.06 -11.81 -16.55
N THR A 107 2.73 -11.68 -16.51
CA THR A 107 2.01 -11.05 -15.40
C THR A 107 0.61 -11.62 -15.18
N THR A 108 0.15 -11.65 -13.93
CA THR A 108 -1.25 -11.94 -13.58
C THR A 108 -2.12 -10.68 -13.56
N ARG A 109 -1.48 -9.50 -13.57
CA ARG A 109 -2.12 -8.18 -13.45
C ARG A 109 -1.76 -7.31 -14.64
N LEU A 110 -2.40 -7.56 -15.78
CA LEU A 110 -2.11 -6.87 -17.04
C LEU A 110 -2.36 -5.36 -16.92
N GLU A 111 -3.38 -4.95 -16.18
CA GLU A 111 -3.73 -3.55 -15.94
C GLU A 111 -2.61 -2.73 -15.27
N THR A 112 -1.75 -3.38 -14.47
CA THR A 112 -0.64 -2.71 -13.79
C THR A 112 0.45 -2.26 -14.73
N MET A 113 0.46 -2.75 -15.98
CA MET A 113 1.49 -2.41 -16.96
C MET A 113 1.58 -0.90 -17.24
N LEU A 114 0.48 -0.15 -17.10
CA LEU A 114 0.46 1.30 -17.27
C LEU A 114 1.41 2.03 -16.29
N GLY A 115 1.73 1.38 -15.17
CA GLY A 115 2.64 1.88 -14.14
C GLY A 115 4.06 1.33 -14.26
N ASP A 116 4.35 0.57 -15.33
CA ASP A 116 5.67 -0.02 -15.50
C ASP A 116 6.72 1.07 -15.65
N VAL A 117 7.87 0.83 -15.04
CA VAL A 117 9.04 1.72 -15.10
C VAL A 117 10.32 0.99 -15.49
N ALA A 118 10.34 -0.34 -15.35
CA ALA A 118 11.47 -1.18 -15.70
C ALA A 118 11.04 -2.59 -16.06
N ILE A 119 11.98 -3.35 -16.62
CA ILE A 119 11.88 -4.80 -16.79
C ILE A 119 13.08 -5.40 -16.07
N ALA A 120 12.84 -6.26 -15.09
CA ALA A 120 13.90 -6.97 -14.38
C ALA A 120 14.14 -8.33 -15.02
N VAL A 121 15.42 -8.66 -15.19
CA VAL A 121 15.90 -9.98 -15.63
C VAL A 121 16.95 -10.47 -14.65
N HIS A 122 17.09 -11.78 -14.52
CA HIS A 122 18.12 -12.34 -13.66
C HIS A 122 19.51 -12.09 -14.29
N PRO A 123 20.54 -11.66 -13.52
CA PRO A 123 21.87 -11.34 -14.06
C PRO A 123 22.57 -12.51 -14.76
N GLN A 124 22.23 -13.75 -14.38
CA GLN A 124 22.79 -14.97 -14.98
C GLN A 124 21.94 -15.51 -16.16
N ASP A 125 20.88 -14.80 -16.57
CA ASP A 125 20.07 -15.21 -17.70
C ASP A 125 20.69 -14.80 -19.04
N ILE A 126 21.41 -15.73 -19.66
CA ILE A 126 22.08 -15.51 -20.96
C ILE A 126 21.11 -15.08 -22.07
N ARG A 127 19.80 -15.34 -21.94
CA ARG A 127 18.80 -14.94 -22.93
C ARG A 127 18.64 -13.42 -22.99
N TYR A 128 18.84 -12.74 -21.85
CA TYR A 128 18.54 -11.33 -21.66
C TYR A 128 19.78 -10.45 -21.39
N ASP A 129 20.96 -11.03 -21.21
CA ASP A 129 22.22 -10.33 -20.94
C ASP A 129 22.46 -9.14 -21.90
N LYS A 130 22.21 -9.35 -23.21
CA LYS A 130 22.35 -8.31 -24.24
C LYS A 130 21.39 -7.12 -24.13
N TYR A 131 20.38 -7.20 -23.26
CA TYR A 131 19.38 -6.16 -23.04
C TYR A 131 19.60 -5.36 -21.76
N ILE A 132 20.42 -5.85 -20.83
CA ILE A 132 20.69 -5.15 -19.57
C ILE A 132 21.30 -3.77 -19.86
N GLY A 133 20.75 -2.73 -19.24
CA GLY A 133 21.14 -1.33 -19.45
C GLY A 133 20.53 -0.68 -20.70
N LYS A 134 19.78 -1.42 -21.53
CA LYS A 134 18.97 -0.87 -22.62
C LYS A 134 17.58 -0.47 -22.14
N PHE A 135 16.80 0.10 -23.05
CA PHE A 135 15.43 0.50 -22.81
C PHE A 135 14.45 -0.29 -23.66
N ALA A 136 13.28 -0.58 -23.10
CA ALA A 136 12.10 -1.01 -23.83
C ALA A 136 11.08 0.14 -23.93
N ILE A 137 10.24 0.14 -24.95
CA ILE A 137 9.25 1.20 -25.21
C ILE A 137 7.90 0.76 -24.64
N HIS A 138 7.30 1.59 -23.79
CA HIS A 138 5.96 1.36 -23.29
C HIS A 138 4.92 1.57 -24.42
N PRO A 139 3.97 0.65 -24.67
CA PRO A 139 3.13 0.70 -25.86
C PRO A 139 2.00 1.75 -25.80
N PHE A 140 1.71 2.31 -24.62
CA PHE A 140 0.59 3.23 -24.41
C PHE A 140 1.00 4.66 -24.02
N CYS A 141 2.30 4.94 -23.88
CA CYS A 141 2.83 6.28 -23.56
C CYS A 141 4.30 6.40 -23.93
N ASP A 142 4.86 7.62 -23.92
CA ASP A 142 6.26 7.91 -24.27
C ASP A 142 7.32 7.41 -23.27
N ARG A 143 6.93 6.55 -22.33
CA ARG A 143 7.83 6.07 -21.29
C ARG A 143 8.78 5.01 -21.82
N LYS A 144 10.06 5.19 -21.48
CA LYS A 144 11.11 4.18 -21.66
C LYS A 144 11.26 3.38 -20.37
N LEU A 145 11.26 2.06 -20.50
CA LEU A 145 11.42 1.11 -19.41
C LEU A 145 12.87 0.64 -19.37
N SER A 146 13.60 0.93 -18.30
CA SER A 146 14.97 0.45 -18.15
C SER A 146 14.99 -1.07 -17.96
N ILE A 147 15.89 -1.77 -18.63
CA ILE A 147 16.09 -3.21 -18.44
C ILE A 147 17.21 -3.40 -17.43
N ILE A 148 16.87 -3.95 -16.27
CA ILE A 148 17.75 -4.04 -15.10
C ILE A 148 18.04 -5.49 -14.73
N ALA A 149 19.19 -5.71 -14.12
CA ALA A 149 19.55 -7.01 -13.54
C ALA A 149 19.14 -7.05 -12.07
N ASP A 150 18.31 -8.02 -11.66
CA ASP A 150 17.94 -8.23 -10.26
C ASP A 150 17.89 -9.72 -9.93
N GLU A 151 18.55 -10.11 -8.83
CA GLU A 151 18.64 -11.51 -8.39
C GLU A 151 17.31 -12.06 -7.86
N SER A 152 16.33 -11.21 -7.54
CA SER A 152 15.00 -11.68 -7.12
C SER A 152 14.17 -12.28 -8.27
N VAL A 153 14.64 -12.18 -9.52
CA VAL A 153 13.94 -12.73 -10.69
C VAL A 153 14.22 -14.23 -10.82
N GLU A 154 13.16 -15.03 -10.82
CA GLU A 154 13.28 -16.47 -11.06
C GLU A 154 13.46 -16.80 -12.54
N LEU A 155 14.59 -17.41 -12.91
CA LEU A 155 14.97 -17.77 -14.29
C LEU A 155 13.90 -18.59 -15.04
N ASN A 156 13.29 -19.56 -14.34
CA ASN A 156 12.38 -20.54 -14.94
C ASN A 156 10.90 -20.17 -14.78
N PHE A 157 10.58 -19.05 -14.13
CA PHE A 157 9.21 -18.62 -13.94
C PHE A 157 8.75 -17.73 -15.12
N GLY A 158 7.63 -18.09 -15.74
CA GLY A 158 7.12 -17.37 -16.91
C GLY A 158 8.15 -17.32 -18.03
N THR A 159 8.62 -16.11 -18.35
CA THR A 159 9.65 -15.89 -19.38
C THR A 159 11.06 -15.77 -18.81
N GLY A 160 11.23 -15.55 -17.50
CA GLY A 160 12.49 -15.10 -16.89
C GLY A 160 12.74 -13.58 -16.96
N ALA A 161 11.76 -12.82 -17.48
CA ALA A 161 11.73 -11.36 -17.46
C ALA A 161 10.41 -10.88 -16.81
N VAL A 162 10.52 -9.94 -15.87
CA VAL A 162 9.40 -9.46 -15.05
C VAL A 162 9.21 -7.97 -15.27
N LYS A 163 7.97 -7.55 -15.56
CA LYS A 163 7.63 -6.12 -15.56
C LYS A 163 7.63 -5.58 -14.14
N ILE A 164 8.24 -4.42 -13.93
CA ILE A 164 8.37 -3.79 -12.61
C ILE A 164 7.42 -2.61 -12.51
N THR A 165 6.41 -2.74 -11.64
CA THR A 165 5.43 -1.71 -11.27
C THR A 165 5.52 -1.40 -9.76
N PRO A 166 6.53 -0.62 -9.29
CA PRO A 166 6.83 -0.47 -7.87
C PRO A 166 5.68 0.06 -7.01
N SER A 167 4.74 0.77 -7.62
CA SER A 167 3.59 1.33 -6.90
C SER A 167 2.46 0.35 -6.64
N HIS A 168 2.48 -0.85 -7.21
CA HIS A 168 1.32 -1.75 -7.22
C HIS A 168 1.62 -3.21 -6.86
N ASP A 169 2.86 -3.54 -6.51
CA ASP A 169 3.27 -4.87 -6.04
C ASP A 169 4.41 -4.74 -5.02
N ALA A 170 4.41 -5.60 -3.99
CA ALA A 170 5.40 -5.52 -2.91
C ALA A 170 6.81 -5.96 -3.34
N ASN A 171 6.92 -6.96 -4.22
CA ASN A 171 8.22 -7.38 -4.73
C ASN A 171 8.78 -6.32 -5.68
N ASP A 172 7.92 -5.77 -6.55
CA ASP A 172 8.29 -4.67 -7.44
C ASP A 172 8.67 -3.39 -6.66
N TYR A 173 8.02 -3.14 -5.52
CA TYR A 173 8.35 -2.03 -4.61
C TYR A 173 9.79 -2.15 -4.10
N ASP A 174 10.18 -3.33 -3.62
CA ASP A 174 11.54 -3.57 -3.14
C ASP A 174 12.58 -3.48 -4.26
N VAL A 175 12.29 -4.01 -5.45
CA VAL A 175 13.13 -3.81 -6.65
C VAL A 175 13.25 -2.32 -6.97
N GLY A 176 12.14 -1.59 -6.91
CA GLY A 176 12.09 -0.15 -7.14
C GLY A 176 12.98 0.64 -6.18
N ILE A 177 12.98 0.29 -4.89
CA ILE A 177 13.89 0.88 -3.91
C ILE A 177 15.35 0.55 -4.23
N ARG A 178 15.68 -0.74 -4.44
CA ARG A 178 17.06 -1.19 -4.68
C ARG A 178 17.71 -0.51 -5.88
N HIS A 179 16.95 -0.26 -6.93
CA HIS A 179 17.45 0.31 -8.19
C HIS A 179 17.12 1.80 -8.37
N GLY A 180 16.52 2.45 -7.37
CA GLY A 180 16.17 3.87 -7.43
C GLY A 180 15.16 4.21 -8.55
N LEU A 181 14.20 3.31 -8.79
CA LEU A 181 13.18 3.48 -9.83
C LEU A 181 12.10 4.48 -9.40
N LYS A 182 11.37 5.01 -10.40
CA LYS A 182 10.23 5.90 -10.15
C LYS A 182 9.02 5.11 -9.68
N PHE A 183 8.22 5.73 -8.82
CA PHE A 183 6.96 5.18 -8.31
C PHE A 183 5.81 5.92 -8.98
N ILE A 184 4.98 5.21 -9.75
CA ILE A 184 3.87 5.77 -10.53
C ILE A 184 2.58 5.07 -10.10
N ASN A 185 1.73 5.79 -9.37
CA ASN A 185 0.40 5.31 -9.04
C ASN A 185 -0.51 5.43 -10.26
N ILE A 186 -1.14 4.33 -10.66
CA ILE A 186 -2.07 4.30 -11.79
C ILE A 186 -3.52 4.25 -11.37
N PHE A 187 -3.80 3.95 -10.10
CA PHE A 187 -5.16 3.87 -9.57
C PHE A 187 -5.47 5.03 -8.64
N ASP A 188 -6.70 5.52 -8.72
CA ASP A 188 -7.29 6.40 -7.73
C ASP A 188 -7.80 5.61 -6.49
N ASP A 189 -8.36 6.33 -5.53
CA ASP A 189 -8.85 5.79 -4.26
C ASP A 189 -10.03 4.82 -4.42
N GLU A 190 -10.73 4.88 -5.56
CA GLU A 190 -11.83 3.99 -5.91
C GLU A 190 -11.37 2.75 -6.71
N GLY A 191 -10.09 2.69 -7.08
CA GLY A 191 -9.55 1.62 -7.93
C GLY A 191 -9.88 1.81 -9.42
N ASN A 192 -10.14 3.03 -9.86
CA ASN A 192 -10.20 3.39 -11.28
C ASN A 192 -8.83 3.87 -11.75
N ILE A 193 -8.55 3.76 -13.05
CA ILE A 193 -7.35 4.35 -13.64
C ILE A 193 -7.39 5.87 -13.46
N THR A 194 -6.35 6.45 -12.87
CA THR A 194 -6.28 7.91 -12.62
C THR A 194 -6.27 8.68 -13.94
N ASN A 195 -6.87 9.88 -13.93
CA ASN A 195 -6.86 10.80 -15.08
C ASN A 195 -5.50 11.49 -15.31
N GLU A 196 -4.55 11.28 -14.39
CA GLU A 196 -3.22 11.91 -14.39
C GLU A 196 -2.19 11.15 -15.25
N LEU A 197 -2.55 10.01 -15.83
CA LEU A 197 -1.63 9.27 -16.69
C LEU A 197 -1.48 9.93 -18.07
N ASP A 198 -0.22 10.11 -18.46
CA ASP A 198 0.17 10.62 -19.79
C ASP A 198 0.07 9.51 -20.86
N LEU A 199 -1.14 9.01 -21.10
CA LEU A 199 -1.42 8.06 -22.18
C LEU A 199 -1.53 8.77 -23.52
N TYR A 200 -1.17 8.07 -24.61
CA TYR A 200 -1.47 8.55 -25.96
C TYR A 200 -2.98 8.75 -26.16
N GLU A 201 -3.34 9.69 -27.04
CA GLU A 201 -4.72 10.12 -27.26
C GLU A 201 -5.66 8.93 -27.54
N GLU A 202 -5.20 7.96 -28.35
CA GLU A 202 -6.01 6.79 -28.69
C GLU A 202 -6.27 5.85 -27.49
N TYR A 203 -5.53 5.96 -26.39
CA TYR A 203 -5.66 5.12 -25.19
C TYR A 203 -6.28 5.85 -23.99
N ARG A 204 -6.68 7.12 -24.15
CA ARG A 204 -7.31 7.89 -23.08
C ARG A 204 -8.65 7.32 -22.61
N TYR A 205 -9.28 6.44 -23.40
CA TYR A 205 -10.48 5.70 -22.98
C TYR A 205 -10.23 4.75 -21.79
N LEU A 206 -8.97 4.45 -21.46
CA LEU A 206 -8.60 3.69 -20.26
C LEU A 206 -8.74 4.53 -18.99
N LEU A 207 -8.62 5.86 -19.06
CA LEU A 207 -8.70 6.76 -17.92
C LEU A 207 -10.12 6.71 -17.31
N GLY A 208 -10.20 6.67 -15.98
CA GLY A 208 -11.47 6.52 -15.25
C GLY A 208 -12.09 5.13 -15.30
N SER A 209 -11.50 4.18 -16.04
CA SER A 209 -12.01 2.80 -16.07
C SER A 209 -11.61 2.03 -14.81
N LYS A 210 -12.52 1.20 -14.30
CA LYS A 210 -12.27 0.32 -13.15
C LYS A 210 -11.14 -0.67 -13.44
N ARG A 211 -10.23 -0.94 -12.48
CA ARG A 211 -9.04 -1.80 -12.65
C ARG A 211 -9.25 -3.11 -13.41
N PHE A 212 -10.33 -3.85 -13.14
CA PHE A 212 -10.59 -5.13 -13.81
C PHE A 212 -11.29 -4.99 -15.17
N HIS A 213 -11.93 -3.84 -15.44
CA HIS A 213 -12.37 -3.49 -16.79
C HIS A 213 -11.16 -3.04 -17.63
N ALA A 214 -10.28 -2.21 -17.06
CA ALA A 214 -9.02 -1.80 -17.68
C ALA A 214 -8.19 -3.01 -18.11
N ARG A 215 -8.13 -4.08 -17.28
CA ARG A 215 -7.47 -5.35 -17.64
C ARG A 215 -7.96 -5.92 -18.97
N LYS A 216 -9.27 -5.94 -19.20
CA LYS A 216 -9.87 -6.46 -20.46
C LYS A 216 -9.55 -5.55 -21.64
N LEU A 217 -9.67 -4.24 -21.45
CA LEU A 217 -9.38 -3.24 -22.47
C LEU A 217 -7.90 -3.26 -22.91
N ILE A 218 -6.99 -3.37 -21.94
CA ILE A 218 -5.55 -3.47 -22.21
C ILE A 218 -5.22 -4.77 -22.95
N TYR A 219 -5.86 -5.88 -22.56
CA TYR A 219 -5.72 -7.14 -23.28
C TYR A 219 -6.11 -6.99 -24.76
N GLU A 220 -7.26 -6.40 -25.05
CA GLU A 220 -7.71 -6.15 -26.42
C GLU A 220 -6.75 -5.22 -27.19
N ALA A 221 -6.28 -4.15 -26.54
CA ALA A 221 -5.33 -3.21 -27.15
C ALA A 221 -3.97 -3.87 -27.47
N LEU A 222 -3.47 -4.74 -26.60
CA LEU A 222 -2.24 -5.51 -26.86
C LEU A 222 -2.42 -6.51 -28.01
N GLN A 223 -3.60 -7.11 -28.15
CA GLN A 223 -3.91 -7.97 -29.30
C GLN A 223 -3.92 -7.17 -30.60
N GLN A 224 -4.55 -6.00 -30.63
CA GLN A 224 -4.58 -5.12 -31.80
C GLN A 224 -3.18 -4.66 -32.23
N LYS A 225 -2.27 -4.45 -31.26
CA LYS A 225 -0.85 -4.15 -31.51
C LYS A 225 0.01 -5.36 -31.85
N ASN A 226 -0.54 -6.58 -31.85
CA ASN A 226 0.21 -7.84 -31.98
C ASN A 226 1.35 -7.99 -30.94
N LEU A 227 1.18 -7.41 -29.76
CA LEU A 227 2.14 -7.50 -28.64
C LEU A 227 1.77 -8.59 -27.63
N PHE A 228 0.51 -9.00 -27.60
CA PHE A 228 0.06 -10.10 -26.77
C PHE A 228 0.55 -11.44 -27.32
N VAL A 229 1.16 -12.27 -26.48
CA VAL A 229 1.74 -13.57 -26.89
C VAL A 229 0.78 -14.70 -26.58
N ARG A 230 0.46 -14.91 -25.30
CA ARG A 230 -0.43 -15.99 -24.84
C ARG A 230 -0.94 -15.74 -23.43
N LYS A 231 -1.97 -16.49 -23.04
CA LYS A 231 -2.41 -16.63 -21.64
C LYS A 231 -2.61 -18.10 -21.29
N TYR A 232 -2.28 -18.47 -20.06
CA TYR A 232 -2.43 -19.83 -19.55
C TYR A 232 -2.80 -19.82 -18.07
N GLU A 233 -3.32 -20.95 -17.59
CA GLU A 233 -3.73 -21.10 -16.21
C GLU A 233 -2.53 -21.06 -15.27
N HIS A 234 -2.68 -20.35 -14.16
CA HIS A 234 -1.63 -20.20 -13.16
C HIS A 234 -2.25 -20.09 -11.78
N SER A 235 -1.70 -20.83 -10.82
CA SER A 235 -2.20 -20.84 -9.45
C SER A 235 -1.40 -19.86 -8.60
N TYR A 236 -2.08 -19.02 -7.83
CA TYR A 236 -1.45 -18.05 -6.94
C TYR A 236 -2.39 -17.65 -5.80
N VAL A 237 -1.85 -16.92 -4.83
CA VAL A 237 -2.60 -16.43 -3.67
C VAL A 237 -3.01 -14.98 -3.89
N ILE A 238 -4.28 -14.67 -3.67
CA ILE A 238 -4.82 -13.32 -3.75
C ILE A 238 -5.09 -12.78 -2.34
N PRO A 239 -4.61 -11.56 -2.02
CA PRO A 239 -4.99 -10.87 -0.80
C PRO A 239 -6.40 -10.26 -0.95
N ILE A 240 -7.28 -10.50 0.03
CA ILE A 240 -8.61 -9.93 0.09
C ILE A 240 -8.88 -9.23 1.42
N CYS A 241 -9.71 -8.20 1.40
CA CYS A 241 -10.11 -7.51 2.62
C CYS A 241 -10.97 -8.44 3.48
N SER A 242 -10.59 -8.63 4.75
CA SER A 242 -11.36 -9.46 5.70
C SER A 242 -12.82 -9.02 5.87
N ARG A 243 -13.09 -7.71 5.71
CA ARG A 243 -14.42 -7.11 5.87
C ARG A 243 -15.26 -7.14 4.59
N THR A 244 -14.76 -6.53 3.51
CA THR A 244 -15.54 -6.32 2.28
C THR A 244 -15.41 -7.46 1.28
N LYS A 245 -14.41 -8.33 1.47
CA LYS A 245 -13.99 -9.36 0.51
C LYS A 245 -13.56 -8.80 -0.86
N ASP A 246 -13.28 -7.50 -0.93
CA ASP A 246 -12.64 -6.87 -2.09
C ASP A 246 -11.17 -7.32 -2.22
N ILE A 247 -10.65 -7.31 -3.45
CA ILE A 247 -9.24 -7.63 -3.70
C ILE A 247 -8.39 -6.46 -3.24
N ILE A 248 -7.37 -6.72 -2.44
CA ILE A 248 -6.47 -5.67 -1.95
C ILE A 248 -5.65 -5.10 -3.09
N GLU A 249 -5.61 -3.78 -3.15
CA GLU A 249 -4.77 -3.02 -4.07
C GLU A 249 -3.54 -2.50 -3.32
N PRO A 250 -2.33 -2.95 -3.65
CA PRO A 250 -1.13 -2.25 -3.19
C PRO A 250 -1.07 -0.87 -3.89
N ILE A 251 -0.93 0.20 -3.12
CA ILE A 251 -0.79 1.56 -3.65
C ILE A 251 0.18 2.37 -2.79
N ILE A 252 0.94 3.29 -3.38
CA ILE A 252 1.78 4.20 -2.61
C ILE A 252 0.91 5.31 -2.03
N LYS A 253 0.82 5.37 -0.71
CA LYS A 253 0.15 6.48 -0.02
C LYS A 253 1.00 7.00 1.13
N LEU A 254 0.80 8.28 1.40
CA LEU A 254 1.36 8.95 2.57
C LEU A 254 0.48 8.62 3.76
N GLN A 255 1.04 7.99 4.79
CA GLN A 255 0.31 7.46 5.94
C GLN A 255 1.13 7.66 7.23
N TRP A 256 0.47 7.50 8.38
CA TRP A 256 1.09 7.55 9.71
C TRP A 256 1.49 6.15 10.17
N TYR A 257 2.72 6.01 10.64
CA TYR A 257 3.28 4.73 11.09
C TYR A 257 3.79 4.82 12.51
N VAL A 258 3.72 3.71 13.23
CA VAL A 258 4.41 3.49 14.51
C VAL A 258 5.63 2.62 14.25
N ASN A 259 6.82 3.10 14.65
CA ASN A 259 8.02 2.28 14.67
C ASN A 259 7.92 1.20 15.74
N CYS A 260 7.79 -0.05 15.30
CA CYS A 260 7.55 -1.18 16.20
C CYS A 260 8.84 -1.91 16.61
N ASN A 261 10.01 -1.56 16.06
CA ASN A 261 11.24 -2.32 16.24
C ASN A 261 11.71 -2.37 17.70
N GLU A 262 11.78 -1.23 18.39
CA GLU A 262 12.17 -1.20 19.80
C GLU A 262 11.03 -1.66 20.72
N MET A 263 9.78 -1.48 20.31
CA MET A 263 8.62 -1.98 21.07
C MET A 263 8.59 -3.50 21.10
N SER A 264 8.89 -4.18 19.99
CA SER A 264 8.90 -5.63 19.91
C SER A 264 10.04 -6.24 20.72
N LYS A 265 11.24 -5.67 20.68
CA LYS A 265 12.37 -6.10 21.51
C LYS A 265 12.02 -6.07 23.01
N ARG A 266 11.45 -4.95 23.47
CA ARG A 266 11.02 -4.82 24.89
C ARG A 266 9.91 -5.81 25.27
N ALA A 267 8.99 -6.10 24.34
CA ALA A 267 7.95 -7.10 24.58
C ALA A 267 8.54 -8.53 24.68
N ILE A 268 9.51 -8.86 23.83
CA ILE A 268 10.25 -10.14 23.90
C ILE A 268 10.97 -10.25 25.25
N GLU A 269 11.73 -9.21 25.63
CA GLU A 269 12.47 -9.18 26.91
C GLU A 269 11.54 -9.36 28.11
N ALA A 270 10.36 -8.73 28.11
CA ALA A 270 9.39 -8.87 29.20
C ALA A 270 8.83 -10.29 29.34
N ILE A 271 8.70 -11.02 28.23
CA ILE A 271 8.25 -12.42 28.25
C ILE A 271 9.41 -13.33 28.66
N GLU A 272 10.60 -13.15 28.09
CA GLU A 272 11.79 -13.96 28.42
C GLU A 272 12.22 -13.80 29.89
N SER A 273 12.01 -12.63 30.48
CA SER A 273 12.30 -12.34 31.89
C SER A 273 11.15 -12.67 32.86
N ASP A 274 10.12 -13.41 32.42
CA ASP A 274 8.97 -13.82 33.23
C ASP A 274 8.10 -12.66 33.81
N HIS A 275 8.30 -11.42 33.36
CA HIS A 275 7.44 -10.28 33.74
C HIS A 275 6.04 -10.41 33.12
N ILE A 276 5.95 -11.06 31.95
CA ILE A 276 4.69 -11.44 31.30
C ILE A 276 4.72 -12.96 31.08
N LYS A 277 3.70 -13.66 31.58
CA LYS A 277 3.55 -15.11 31.40
C LYS A 277 2.40 -15.40 30.45
N ILE A 278 2.66 -16.19 29.42
CA ILE A 278 1.68 -16.56 28.41
C ILE A 278 1.12 -17.95 28.73
N TYR A 279 -0.21 -18.06 28.77
CA TYR A 279 -0.90 -19.33 29.00
C TYR A 279 -1.90 -19.61 27.87
N PRO A 280 -1.81 -20.80 27.24
CA PRO A 280 -0.75 -21.81 27.36
C PRO A 280 0.64 -21.37 26.84
N SER A 281 1.72 -21.88 27.44
CA SER A 281 3.11 -21.47 27.12
C SER A 281 3.56 -21.79 25.69
N PHE A 282 2.94 -22.75 25.01
CA PHE A 282 3.30 -23.04 23.62
C PHE A 282 3.00 -21.88 22.65
N HIS A 283 2.13 -20.93 23.03
CA HIS A 283 1.87 -19.72 22.24
C HIS A 283 3.02 -18.72 22.24
N GLU A 284 3.98 -18.83 23.17
CA GLU A 284 5.17 -17.97 23.20
C GLU A 284 5.95 -18.08 21.88
N LYS A 285 6.08 -19.28 21.33
CA LYS A 285 6.77 -19.50 20.05
C LYS A 285 6.11 -18.73 18.91
N THR A 286 4.78 -18.74 18.85
CA THR A 286 4.01 -18.01 17.84
C THR A 286 4.19 -16.51 18.03
N LEU A 287 4.11 -16.02 19.27
CA LEU A 287 4.29 -14.60 19.58
C LEU A 287 5.71 -14.11 19.26
N PHE A 288 6.74 -14.88 19.62
CA PHE A 288 8.13 -14.55 19.31
C PHE A 288 8.40 -14.55 17.80
N HIS A 289 7.83 -15.50 17.06
CA HIS A 289 7.95 -15.50 15.61
C HIS A 289 7.34 -14.23 14.99
N TRP A 290 6.20 -13.78 15.52
CA TRP A 290 5.56 -12.53 15.08
C TRP A 290 6.37 -11.29 15.47
N LEU A 291 6.81 -11.17 16.73
CA LEU A 291 7.55 -10.00 17.23
C LEU A 291 8.94 -9.85 16.57
N LYS A 292 9.60 -10.95 16.21
CA LYS A 292 10.92 -10.93 15.56
C LYS A 292 10.88 -10.42 14.10
N ASN A 293 9.73 -10.56 13.44
CA ASN A 293 9.53 -10.17 12.04
C ASN A 293 8.55 -8.98 11.91
N ILE A 294 8.42 -8.17 12.97
CA ILE A 294 7.45 -7.09 13.00
C ILE A 294 7.81 -6.01 11.96
N GLN A 295 6.79 -5.45 11.34
CA GLN A 295 6.89 -4.28 10.47
C GLN A 295 6.29 -3.06 11.16
N ASP A 296 6.65 -1.86 10.72
CA ASP A 296 6.06 -0.63 11.25
C ASP A 296 4.55 -0.60 11.00
N TRP A 297 3.78 -0.28 12.03
CA TRP A 297 2.33 -0.37 11.98
C TRP A 297 1.70 0.88 11.37
N CYS A 298 1.02 0.74 10.24
CA CYS A 298 0.17 1.79 9.67
C CYS A 298 -1.07 2.03 10.56
N ILE A 299 -1.12 3.20 11.21
CA ILE A 299 -2.17 3.58 12.18
C ILE A 299 -3.23 4.54 11.61
N SER A 300 -2.98 5.12 10.44
CA SER A 300 -3.92 5.99 9.72
C SER A 300 -5.01 5.20 9.01
N ARG A 301 -6.22 5.77 8.93
CA ARG A 301 -7.39 5.18 8.27
C ARG A 301 -8.26 6.28 7.68
N GLN A 302 -8.63 6.15 6.41
CA GLN A 302 -9.54 7.06 5.72
C GLN A 302 -10.99 6.59 5.91
N LEU A 303 -11.46 6.63 7.16
CA LEU A 303 -12.80 6.20 7.56
C LEU A 303 -13.59 7.37 8.15
N TRP A 304 -14.89 7.21 8.35
CA TRP A 304 -15.73 8.22 9.01
C TRP A 304 -15.96 7.92 10.50
N TRP A 305 -15.43 6.79 10.96
CA TRP A 305 -15.64 6.31 12.33
C TRP A 305 -14.30 5.94 12.96
N GLY A 306 -13.91 6.70 13.97
CA GLY A 306 -12.68 6.51 14.71
C GLY A 306 -12.26 7.78 15.46
N HIS A 307 -11.05 7.78 15.99
CA HIS A 307 -10.45 8.99 16.55
C HIS A 307 -9.72 9.74 15.44
N ARG A 308 -10.04 11.02 15.26
CA ARG A 308 -9.31 11.90 14.35
C ARG A 308 -7.87 12.06 14.83
N ILE A 309 -6.92 11.91 13.93
CA ILE A 309 -5.50 12.06 14.27
C ILE A 309 -5.24 13.52 14.70
N PRO A 310 -4.60 13.77 15.85
CA PRO A 310 -4.34 15.12 16.35
C PRO A 310 -3.10 15.75 15.70
N ALA A 311 -2.96 15.59 14.38
CA ALA A 311 -1.87 16.12 13.56
C ALA A 311 -2.41 17.21 12.64
N TYR A 312 -1.63 18.29 12.50
CA TYR A 312 -2.03 19.49 11.76
C TYR A 312 -0.91 19.90 10.81
N TYR A 313 -1.26 20.07 9.55
CA TYR A 313 -0.38 20.58 8.52
C TYR A 313 -0.27 22.11 8.61
N VAL A 314 0.96 22.60 8.65
CA VAL A 314 1.31 24.02 8.75
C VAL A 314 1.44 24.62 7.36
N THR A 315 0.65 25.65 7.07
CA THR A 315 0.77 26.43 5.83
C THR A 315 0.98 27.91 6.15
N SER A 316 1.78 28.58 5.33
CA SER A 316 2.05 30.02 5.42
C SER A 316 2.51 30.55 4.05
N SER A 317 2.32 31.84 3.78
CA SER A 317 2.82 32.50 2.57
C SER A 317 4.36 32.49 2.46
N ARG A 318 5.06 32.31 3.59
CA ARG A 318 6.53 32.25 3.66
C ARG A 318 7.10 30.83 3.53
N LEU A 319 6.23 29.81 3.48
CA LEU A 319 6.63 28.41 3.47
C LEU A 319 6.30 27.79 2.11
N ALA A 320 7.25 27.05 1.55
CA ALA A 320 6.95 26.17 0.44
C ALA A 320 6.07 25.02 0.96
N SER A 321 4.94 24.77 0.30
CA SER A 321 4.04 23.67 0.68
C SER A 321 4.68 22.34 0.29
N ASN A 322 4.92 21.47 1.27
CA ASN A 322 5.30 20.09 1.06
C ASN A 322 4.59 19.19 2.07
N THR A 323 3.48 18.58 1.65
CA THR A 323 2.68 17.69 2.51
C THR A 323 3.39 16.40 2.86
N GLU A 324 4.40 16.00 2.09
CA GLU A 324 5.19 14.77 2.32
C GLU A 324 6.26 14.95 3.40
N ASP A 325 6.64 16.19 3.72
CA ASP A 325 7.65 16.48 4.74
C ASP A 325 7.02 16.58 6.14
N ASP A 326 7.36 15.62 6.99
CA ASP A 326 6.89 15.50 8.38
C ASP A 326 7.20 16.75 9.22
N ASN A 327 8.19 17.56 8.84
CA ASN A 327 8.49 18.82 9.52
C ASN A 327 7.34 19.83 9.48
N PHE A 328 6.48 19.76 8.46
CA PHE A 328 5.28 20.61 8.34
C PHE A 328 4.09 20.09 9.13
N TRP A 329 4.21 18.94 9.80
CA TRP A 329 3.16 18.38 10.63
C TRP A 329 3.46 18.62 12.12
N VAL A 330 2.51 19.25 12.81
CA VAL A 330 2.57 19.48 14.25
C VAL A 330 1.45 18.71 14.94
N CYS A 331 1.76 18.09 16.07
CA CYS A 331 0.80 17.28 16.82
C CYS A 331 0.61 17.86 18.22
N GLY A 332 -0.64 17.94 18.67
CA GLY A 332 -0.95 18.53 19.98
C GLY A 332 -2.34 18.15 20.48
N THR A 333 -2.53 18.25 21.79
CA THR A 333 -3.80 17.99 22.47
C THR A 333 -4.79 19.16 22.33
N SER A 334 -4.31 20.33 21.89
CA SER A 334 -5.10 21.51 21.60
C SER A 334 -4.52 22.29 20.42
N LEU A 335 -5.36 23.07 19.74
CA LEU A 335 -4.94 23.94 18.64
C LEU A 335 -3.89 24.97 19.08
N ASP A 336 -4.03 25.55 20.29
CA ASP A 336 -3.05 26.50 20.83
C ASP A 336 -1.66 25.90 21.00
N GLN A 337 -1.60 24.63 21.41
CA GLN A 337 -0.34 23.89 21.49
C GLN A 337 0.27 23.73 20.09
N CYS A 338 -0.53 23.35 19.09
CA CYS A 338 -0.08 23.20 17.71
C CYS A 338 0.44 24.51 17.12
N PHE A 339 -0.27 25.63 17.35
CA PHE A 339 0.19 26.96 16.92
C PHE A 339 1.53 27.31 17.58
N SER A 340 1.65 27.12 18.90
CA SER A 340 2.90 27.40 19.62
C SER A 340 4.07 26.56 19.11
N ILE A 341 3.84 25.29 18.75
CA ILE A 341 4.87 24.42 18.14
C ILE A 341 5.25 24.96 16.75
N ALA A 342 4.27 25.33 15.93
CA ALA A 342 4.51 25.83 14.58
C ALA A 342 5.27 27.17 14.58
N GLU A 343 4.90 28.12 15.44
CA GLU A 343 5.57 29.42 15.59
C GLU A 343 7.06 29.22 15.94
N ASN A 344 7.35 28.37 16.91
CA ASN A 344 8.72 28.09 17.34
C ASN A 344 9.53 27.34 16.26
N ARG A 345 8.89 26.40 15.54
CA ARG A 345 9.57 25.59 14.52
C ARG A 345 9.93 26.39 13.28
N PHE A 346 9.03 27.26 12.82
CA PHE A 346 9.20 28.00 11.58
C PHE A 346 9.62 29.46 11.78
N ASN A 347 9.63 29.96 13.02
CA ASN A 347 9.93 31.35 13.36
C ASN A 347 9.01 32.34 12.61
N ILE A 348 7.71 32.02 12.56
CA ILE A 348 6.66 32.78 11.89
C ILE A 348 5.59 33.16 12.93
N PRO A 349 5.03 34.39 12.92
CA PRO A 349 3.97 34.77 13.85
C PRO A 349 2.67 33.99 13.58
N ARG A 350 1.91 33.68 14.64
CA ARG A 350 0.63 32.96 14.57
C ARG A 350 -0.36 33.51 13.53
N SER A 351 -0.38 34.82 13.29
CA SER A 351 -1.26 35.47 12.32
C SER A 351 -1.00 35.06 10.86
N GLU A 352 0.18 34.52 10.58
CA GLU A 352 0.60 34.09 9.24
C GLU A 352 0.60 32.56 9.07
N ILE A 353 0.13 31.83 10.10
CA ILE A 353 0.07 30.36 10.11
C ILE A 353 -1.38 29.91 9.98
N THR A 354 -1.62 28.99 9.06
CA THR A 354 -2.87 28.24 8.96
C THR A 354 -2.58 26.78 9.28
N LEU A 355 -3.38 26.21 10.19
CA LEU A 355 -3.31 24.80 10.57
C LEU A 355 -4.50 24.05 9.97
N THR A 356 -4.22 23.03 9.17
CA THR A 356 -5.23 22.13 8.62
C THR A 356 -5.05 20.75 9.24
N GLN A 357 -6.06 20.27 9.96
CA GLN A 357 -5.99 18.93 10.57
C GLN A 357 -5.94 17.85 9.48
N ASP A 358 -5.22 16.77 9.76
CA ASP A 358 -5.22 15.57 8.92
C ASP A 358 -6.67 15.07 8.67
N GLU A 359 -6.91 14.64 7.43
CA GLU A 359 -8.18 14.09 6.98
C GLU A 359 -8.33 12.60 7.36
N ASP A 360 -7.29 11.99 7.94
CA ASP A 360 -7.36 10.66 8.53
C ASP A 360 -8.38 10.61 9.65
N VAL A 361 -9.41 9.81 9.39
CA VAL A 361 -10.69 9.78 10.09
C VAL A 361 -11.40 11.14 10.00
N LEU A 362 -12.44 11.22 9.15
CA LEU A 362 -13.26 12.43 8.97
C LEU A 362 -14.40 12.53 9.97
#